data_AF-G5A556-F1
#
_entry.id   AF-G5A556-F1
#
_cell.length_a   1.000
_cell.length_b   1.000
_cell.length_c   1.000
_cell.angle_alpha   90.00
_cell.angle_beta   90.00
_cell.angle_gamma   90.00
#
_symmetry.space_group_name_H-M   'P 1'
#
loop_
_entity.id
_entity.type
_entity.pdbx_description
1 polymer ?
#
loop_
_entity_poly.entity_id
_entity_poly.type
_entity_poly.pdbx_seq_one_letter_code
_entity_poly.pdbx_strand_id
1 'polypeptide(L)'
;WLLSTCALQVGVVEKAMHLHILWRFLSCMPLSTAGSLSVTALVEQVRTHWWRAMSAARSPPGVCAAAPHLREVVGSFLVDLCQFSSAARQEETVSRQQWVVQVATHLLFHAMSSCDVQPALETAFRPEGGSMHDRFVALVLRLYDILTDLIRTQLPVVPSDLPTGRITSLPALVDEVLSLIYTHRQFDALRAEVSTLLLGQVMAVGDLFRVFVAQCRGLRQARQPAAATVLTLQRARDRGLLATKWSRRWLLEPSSIHVASLSQAAESPSTVQFAQWLHDFTCIDLALHRDGDASIQVLGVRSALPVLSGVFGGTELVLDGSLRAFSLTPSGIASTIPTWGGWPIGDYAAIVSDRPNEIEVEIYAFVERDLR
;
A
#
# COMPACT_ATOMS: atom_id res chain seq x y z
N TRP A 1 -15.89 20.29 -17.11
CA TRP A 1 -15.25 19.92 -15.84
C TRP A 1 -14.51 21.11 -15.17
N LEU A 2 -14.68 22.37 -15.61
CA LEU A 2 -13.69 23.41 -15.30
C LEU A 2 -14.21 24.82 -14.92
N LEU A 3 -15.53 25.07 -14.82
CA LEU A 3 -16.02 26.47 -14.73
C LEU A 3 -17.10 26.78 -13.67
N SER A 4 -17.56 25.83 -12.85
CA SER A 4 -18.75 26.06 -12.01
C SER A 4 -18.50 26.21 -10.50
N THR A 5 -17.30 25.98 -9.97
CA THR A 5 -17.06 25.87 -8.51
C THR A 5 -15.73 26.49 -8.08
N CYS A 6 -15.37 27.62 -8.69
CA CYS A 6 -14.02 28.21 -8.69
C CYS A 6 -13.47 28.76 -7.34
N ALA A 7 -14.22 28.75 -6.23
CA ALA A 7 -13.72 29.28 -4.94
C ALA A 7 -13.40 28.20 -3.89
N LEU A 8 -14.17 27.11 -3.84
CA LEU A 8 -13.93 25.96 -2.94
C LEU A 8 -12.86 24.99 -3.48
N GLN A 9 -12.47 25.15 -4.75
CA GLN A 9 -11.55 24.24 -5.46
C GLN A 9 -10.07 24.56 -5.27
N VAL A 10 -9.69 25.81 -4.95
CA VAL A 10 -8.27 26.20 -4.90
C VAL A 10 -7.51 25.45 -3.82
N GLY A 11 -8.06 25.39 -2.60
CA GLY A 11 -7.41 24.68 -1.49
C GLY A 11 -7.35 23.16 -1.68
N VAL A 12 -8.32 22.57 -2.37
CA VAL A 12 -8.34 21.12 -2.62
C VAL A 12 -7.29 20.74 -3.66
N VAL A 13 -7.14 21.55 -4.71
CA VAL A 13 -6.12 21.33 -5.74
C VAL A 13 -4.73 21.36 -5.12
N GLU A 14 -4.41 22.40 -4.35
CA GLU A 14 -3.13 22.51 -3.66
C GLU A 14 -2.87 21.32 -2.73
N LYS A 15 -3.85 20.94 -1.89
CA LYS A 15 -3.73 19.81 -0.98
C LYS A 15 -3.51 18.48 -1.72
N ALA A 16 -4.27 18.22 -2.78
CA ALA A 16 -4.09 17.02 -3.61
C ALA A 16 -2.69 16.99 -4.25
N MET A 17 -2.20 18.13 -4.69
CA MET A 17 -0.88 18.29 -5.29
C MET A 17 0.24 18.01 -4.29
N HIS A 18 0.15 18.56 -3.08
CA HIS A 18 1.09 18.26 -1.99
C HIS A 18 1.18 16.75 -1.72
N LEU A 19 0.03 16.08 -1.57
CA LEU A 19 -0.01 14.63 -1.39
C LEU A 19 0.63 13.89 -2.57
N HIS A 20 0.37 14.32 -3.79
CA HIS A 20 0.91 13.67 -4.98
C HIS A 20 2.43 13.85 -5.13
N ILE A 21 2.95 15.05 -4.82
CA ILE A 21 4.39 15.33 -4.83
C ILE A 21 5.12 14.47 -3.81
N LEU A 22 4.59 14.36 -2.58
CA LEU A 22 5.19 13.53 -1.53
C LEU A 22 5.22 12.05 -1.93
N TRP A 23 4.12 11.56 -2.50
CA TRP A 23 4.04 10.19 -3.03
C TRP A 23 5.10 9.93 -4.11
N ARG A 24 5.22 10.83 -5.10
CA ARG A 24 6.19 10.70 -6.19
C ARG A 24 7.63 10.75 -5.69
N PHE A 25 7.92 11.67 -4.77
CA PHE A 25 9.23 11.76 -4.14
C PHE A 25 9.62 10.46 -3.44
N LEU A 26 8.76 9.91 -2.59
CA LEU A 26 9.02 8.65 -1.88
C LEU A 26 9.06 7.42 -2.80
N SER A 27 8.40 7.48 -3.96
CA SER A 27 8.48 6.42 -4.97
C SER A 27 9.86 6.33 -5.62
N CYS A 28 10.63 7.43 -5.62
CA CYS A 28 12.01 7.45 -6.11
C CYS A 28 13.05 7.19 -5.01
N MET A 29 12.64 7.11 -3.74
CA MET A 29 13.55 6.91 -2.60
C MET A 29 13.68 5.42 -2.28
N PRO A 30 14.88 4.82 -2.34
CA PRO A 30 15.08 3.48 -1.84
C PRO A 30 14.93 3.48 -0.31
N LEU A 31 14.41 2.39 0.26
CA LEU A 31 14.19 2.28 1.71
C LEU A 31 15.47 2.55 2.53
N SER A 32 16.64 2.21 1.99
CA SER A 32 17.96 2.46 2.60
C SER A 32 18.32 3.94 2.72
N THR A 33 17.71 4.83 1.94
CA THR A 33 17.94 6.29 2.06
C THR A 33 17.08 6.92 3.15
N ALA A 34 15.93 6.32 3.46
CA ALA A 34 15.06 6.74 4.54
C ALA A 34 15.59 6.35 5.93
N GLY A 35 16.56 5.45 5.99
CA GLY A 35 17.19 5.05 7.24
C GLY A 35 18.50 4.33 6.94
N SER A 36 19.59 4.70 7.61
CA SER A 36 20.74 3.82 7.82
C SER A 36 20.32 2.63 8.72
N LEU A 37 19.28 1.90 8.31
CA LEU A 37 18.95 0.61 8.88
C LEU A 37 20.03 -0.33 8.34
N SER A 38 20.97 -0.72 9.20
CA SER A 38 21.80 -1.87 8.87
C SER A 38 20.87 -3.05 8.57
N VAL A 39 21.22 -3.86 7.58
CA VAL A 39 20.43 -5.05 7.23
C VAL A 39 20.21 -5.94 8.47
N THR A 40 21.18 -5.97 9.39
CA THR A 40 21.09 -6.68 10.67
C THR A 40 20.01 -6.12 11.60
N ALA A 41 19.92 -4.81 11.77
CA ALA A 41 18.90 -4.18 12.63
C ALA A 41 17.50 -4.38 12.05
N LEU A 42 17.34 -4.30 10.73
CA LEU A 42 16.06 -4.59 10.06
C LEU A 42 15.63 -6.05 10.29
N VAL A 43 16.55 -7.01 10.16
CA VAL A 43 16.28 -8.43 10.39
C VAL A 43 15.86 -8.70 11.84
N GLU A 44 16.50 -8.06 12.82
CA GLU A 44 16.11 -8.18 14.22
C GLU A 44 14.70 -7.62 14.49
N GLN A 45 14.36 -6.47 13.93
CA GLN A 45 13.04 -5.85 14.05
C GLN A 45 11.94 -6.66 13.36
N VAL A 46 12.23 -7.14 12.16
CA VAL A 46 11.35 -8.07 11.46
C VAL A 46 11.11 -9.27 12.35
N ARG A 47 12.15 -9.92 12.86
CA ARG A 47 12.02 -11.11 13.70
C ARG A 47 11.14 -10.85 14.94
N THR A 48 11.41 -9.81 15.73
CA THR A 48 10.65 -9.52 16.96
C THR A 48 9.16 -9.28 16.68
N HIS A 49 8.85 -8.49 15.66
CA HIS A 49 7.47 -8.21 15.27
C HIS A 49 6.80 -9.43 14.63
N TRP A 50 7.49 -10.16 13.76
CA TRP A 50 6.92 -11.34 13.10
C TRP A 50 6.64 -12.48 14.07
N TRP A 51 7.40 -12.61 15.17
CA TRP A 51 7.05 -13.55 16.24
C TRP A 51 5.71 -13.22 16.89
N ARG A 52 5.40 -11.94 17.12
CA ARG A 52 4.11 -11.47 17.63
C ARG A 52 2.99 -11.60 16.59
N ALA A 53 3.30 -11.31 15.32
CA ALA A 53 2.34 -11.48 14.23
C ALA A 53 1.99 -12.95 14.03
N MET A 54 2.96 -13.87 14.17
CA MET A 54 2.73 -15.31 14.12
C MET A 54 1.79 -15.78 15.22
N SER A 55 1.91 -15.25 16.45
CA SER A 55 0.98 -15.60 17.53
C SER A 55 -0.43 -15.05 17.27
N ALA A 56 -0.54 -13.80 16.79
CA ALA A 56 -1.81 -13.19 16.37
C ALA A 56 -2.48 -13.93 15.20
N ALA A 57 -1.68 -14.52 14.31
CA ALA A 57 -2.14 -15.28 13.16
C ALA A 57 -2.67 -16.68 13.52
N ARG A 58 -2.48 -17.20 14.75
CA ARG A 58 -2.94 -18.56 15.14
C ARG A 58 -4.46 -18.71 15.26
N SER A 59 -5.23 -17.63 15.18
CA SER A 59 -6.69 -17.71 15.13
C SER A 59 -7.15 -18.52 13.92
N PRO A 60 -8.22 -19.35 14.04
CA PRO A 60 -8.62 -20.27 12.97
C PRO A 60 -8.91 -19.53 11.65
N PRO A 61 -8.50 -20.11 10.51
CA PRO A 61 -8.83 -19.56 9.19
C PRO A 61 -10.34 -19.61 8.98
N GLY A 62 -10.95 -18.47 8.67
CA GLY A 62 -12.40 -18.35 8.45
C GLY A 62 -13.07 -17.20 9.19
N VAL A 63 -12.46 -16.68 10.26
CA VAL A 63 -12.90 -15.41 10.86
C VAL A 63 -12.37 -14.28 9.98
N CYS A 64 -13.27 -13.73 9.18
CA CYS A 64 -12.98 -12.89 8.01
C CYS A 64 -12.42 -11.49 8.31
N ALA A 65 -11.97 -11.22 9.54
CA ALA A 65 -11.32 -9.98 9.90
C ALA A 65 -9.81 -10.21 9.93
N ALA A 66 -9.05 -9.34 9.26
CA ALA A 66 -7.65 -9.16 9.63
C ALA A 66 -7.61 -9.04 11.17
N ALA A 67 -6.96 -9.99 11.85
CA ALA A 67 -6.99 -10.02 13.30
C ALA A 67 -6.54 -8.62 13.78
N PRO A 68 -7.32 -7.91 14.61
CA PRO A 68 -6.96 -6.55 15.03
C PRO A 68 -5.55 -6.50 15.62
N HIS A 69 -5.13 -7.59 16.26
CA HIS A 69 -3.77 -7.82 16.73
C HIS A 69 -2.71 -7.91 15.61
N LEU A 70 -3.00 -8.53 14.47
CA LEU A 70 -2.07 -8.56 13.34
C LEU A 70 -1.88 -7.16 12.75
N ARG A 71 -2.98 -6.41 12.62
CA ARG A 71 -2.95 -5.00 12.21
C ARG A 71 -2.07 -4.17 13.15
N GLU A 72 -2.27 -4.34 14.46
CA GLU A 72 -1.51 -3.64 15.50
C GLU A 72 -0.02 -3.98 15.42
N VAL A 73 0.34 -5.25 15.25
CA VAL A 73 1.74 -5.67 15.14
C VAL A 73 2.41 -5.10 13.89
N VAL A 74 1.73 -5.15 12.73
CA VAL A 74 2.27 -4.57 11.49
C VAL A 74 2.36 -3.05 11.58
N GLY A 75 1.37 -2.40 12.20
CA GLY A 75 1.40 -0.96 12.47
C GLY A 75 2.55 -0.55 13.40
N SER A 76 2.76 -1.31 14.49
CA SER A 76 3.89 -1.12 15.42
C SER A 76 5.22 -1.30 14.69
N PHE A 77 5.34 -2.31 13.84
CA PHE A 77 6.55 -2.54 13.05
C PHE A 77 6.87 -1.34 12.14
N LEU A 78 5.88 -0.80 11.43
CA LEU A 78 6.05 0.38 10.58
C LEU A 78 6.52 1.61 11.36
N VAL A 79 5.97 1.82 12.56
CA VAL A 79 6.36 2.91 13.46
C VAL A 79 7.76 2.70 14.05
N ASP A 80 8.11 1.47 14.41
CA ASP A 80 9.43 1.16 14.99
C ASP A 80 10.54 1.31 13.95
N LEU A 81 10.31 0.93 12.69
CA LEU A 81 11.26 1.17 11.58
C LEU A 81 11.72 2.64 11.52
N CYS A 82 10.82 3.55 11.87
CA CYS A 82 11.06 4.98 11.92
C CYS A 82 11.84 5.41 13.18
N GLN A 83 11.51 4.86 14.36
CA GLN A 83 12.17 5.23 15.62
C GLN A 83 13.62 4.73 15.73
N PHE A 84 13.93 3.53 15.23
CA PHE A 84 15.29 2.99 15.26
C PHE A 84 16.28 3.78 14.40
N SER A 85 15.80 4.40 13.32
CA SER A 85 16.63 5.32 12.53
C SER A 85 17.05 6.58 13.30
N SER A 86 16.39 6.91 14.41
CA SER A 86 16.72 8.06 15.26
C SER A 86 17.70 7.68 16.38
N ALA A 87 17.57 6.49 16.97
CA ALA A 87 18.38 6.06 18.12
C ALA A 87 19.83 5.68 17.75
N ALA A 88 20.04 5.08 16.58
CA ALA A 88 21.38 4.69 16.11
C ALA A 88 22.28 5.87 15.68
N ARG A 89 21.78 7.11 15.77
CA ARG A 89 22.39 8.30 15.13
C ARG A 89 22.72 9.45 16.07
N GLN A 90 22.81 9.22 17.37
CA GLN A 90 23.28 10.26 18.30
C GLN A 90 24.73 10.71 18.04
N GLU A 91 25.47 10.10 17.10
CA GLU A 91 26.90 10.36 16.85
C GLU A 91 27.25 10.94 15.45
N GLU A 92 26.34 10.98 14.47
CA GLU A 92 26.64 11.48 13.10
C GLU A 92 25.74 12.65 12.67
N THR A 93 26.34 13.67 12.02
CA THR A 93 25.63 14.82 11.46
C THR A 93 24.77 14.40 10.27
N VAL A 94 23.45 14.31 10.47
CA VAL A 94 22.49 13.94 9.42
C VAL A 94 22.44 15.02 8.34
N SER A 95 22.62 14.62 7.07
CA SER A 95 22.49 15.56 5.95
C SER A 95 21.04 16.06 5.78
N ARG A 96 20.86 17.28 5.25
CA ARG A 96 19.52 17.85 4.98
C ARG A 96 18.64 16.91 4.15
N GLN A 97 19.21 16.31 3.11
CA GLN A 97 18.48 15.37 2.25
C GLN A 97 17.97 14.17 3.04
N GLN A 98 18.84 13.54 3.82
CA GLN A 98 18.50 12.36 4.61
C GLN A 98 17.42 12.66 5.65
N TRP A 99 17.49 13.84 6.27
CA TRP A 99 16.47 14.29 7.21
C TRP A 99 15.08 14.44 6.55
N VAL A 100 14.99 15.10 5.40
CA VAL A 100 13.71 15.28 4.69
C VAL A 100 13.13 13.94 4.23
N VAL A 101 13.97 13.03 3.71
CA VAL A 101 13.54 11.69 3.31
C VAL A 101 13.04 10.88 4.51
N GLN A 102 13.70 10.99 5.66
CA GLN A 102 13.27 10.39 6.92
C GLN A 102 11.89 10.90 7.32
N VAL A 103 11.71 12.21 7.41
CA VAL A 103 10.44 12.81 7.81
C VAL A 103 9.30 12.39 6.89
N ALA A 104 9.53 12.42 5.57
CA ALA A 104 8.53 11.98 4.59
C ALA A 104 8.22 10.48 4.73
N THR A 105 9.22 9.64 4.99
CA THR A 105 9.03 8.19 5.19
C THR A 105 8.29 7.90 6.50
N HIS A 106 8.64 8.58 7.59
CA HIS A 106 7.91 8.54 8.85
C HIS A 106 6.44 8.88 8.63
N LEU A 107 6.18 9.99 7.93
CA LEU A 107 4.81 10.40 7.64
C LEU A 107 4.04 9.31 6.88
N LEU A 108 4.64 8.68 5.87
CA LEU A 108 4.01 7.59 5.12
C LEU A 108 3.70 6.38 6.01
N PHE A 109 4.68 5.89 6.78
CA PHE A 109 4.51 4.71 7.62
C PHE A 109 3.50 4.94 8.75
N HIS A 110 3.52 6.12 9.37
CA HIS A 110 2.51 6.52 10.36
C HIS A 110 1.12 6.70 9.73
N ALA A 111 1.03 7.24 8.51
CA ALA A 111 -0.25 7.34 7.81
C ALA A 111 -0.84 5.95 7.52
N MET A 112 -0.01 4.99 7.14
CA MET A 112 -0.45 3.62 6.86
C MET A 112 -0.86 2.85 8.12
N SER A 113 -0.20 3.09 9.26
CA SER A 113 -0.57 2.49 10.53
C SER A 113 -1.71 3.23 11.23
N SER A 114 -2.05 4.44 10.79
CA SER A 114 -3.04 5.31 11.44
C SER A 114 -4.42 4.67 11.51
N CYS A 115 -5.04 4.77 12.68
CA CYS A 115 -6.44 4.40 12.88
C CYS A 115 -7.43 5.38 12.22
N ASP A 116 -6.99 6.57 11.79
CA ASP A 116 -7.85 7.59 11.16
C ASP A 116 -7.89 7.51 9.64
N VAL A 117 -6.78 7.08 9.01
CA VAL A 117 -6.67 6.99 7.54
C VAL A 117 -7.61 5.93 6.98
N GLN A 118 -7.68 4.77 7.63
CA GLN A 118 -8.54 3.69 7.15
C GLN A 118 -10.04 4.04 7.17
N PRO A 119 -10.62 4.54 8.28
CA PRO A 119 -12.02 5.00 8.28
C PRO A 119 -12.29 6.09 7.24
N ALA A 120 -11.33 6.97 6.98
CA ALA A 120 -11.46 7.99 5.93
C ALA A 120 -11.57 7.35 4.54
N LEU A 121 -10.71 6.36 4.23
CA LEU A 121 -10.77 5.60 2.98
C LEU A 121 -12.07 4.81 2.87
N GLU A 122 -12.47 4.10 3.93
CA GLU A 122 -13.74 3.36 3.97
C GLU A 122 -14.95 4.25 3.70
N THR A 123 -15.00 5.41 4.34
CA THR A 123 -16.09 6.38 4.16
C THR A 123 -16.14 6.90 2.73
N ALA A 124 -14.98 7.21 2.14
CA ALA A 124 -14.90 7.72 0.77
C ALA A 124 -15.29 6.67 -0.28
N PHE A 125 -15.04 5.39 -0.02
CA PHE A 125 -15.34 4.30 -0.95
C PHE A 125 -16.70 3.63 -0.72
N ARG A 126 -17.45 3.99 0.33
CA ARG A 126 -18.82 3.53 0.49
C ARG A 126 -19.67 4.01 -0.68
N PRO A 127 -20.52 3.14 -1.26
CA PRO A 127 -21.35 3.51 -2.41
C PRO A 127 -22.39 4.57 -2.06
N GLU A 128 -22.79 4.63 -0.78
CA GLU A 128 -23.81 5.51 -0.21
C GLU A 128 -23.18 6.84 0.25
N GLY A 129 -23.75 7.96 -0.19
CA GLY A 129 -23.34 9.31 0.21
C GLY A 129 -22.76 10.15 -0.93
N GLY A 130 -23.42 11.27 -1.23
CA GLY A 130 -22.92 12.34 -2.10
C GLY A 130 -22.57 11.96 -3.55
N SER A 131 -22.17 12.95 -4.34
CA SER A 131 -21.57 12.68 -5.64
C SER A 131 -20.18 12.03 -5.47
N MET A 132 -19.65 11.33 -6.49
CA MET A 132 -18.25 10.83 -6.44
C MET A 132 -17.26 11.97 -6.24
N HIS A 133 -17.56 13.15 -6.78
CA HIS A 133 -16.75 14.35 -6.63
C HIS A 133 -16.68 14.79 -5.17
N ASP A 134 -17.81 14.90 -4.47
CA ASP A 134 -17.83 15.37 -3.08
C ASP A 134 -17.09 14.41 -2.15
N ARG A 135 -17.21 13.09 -2.39
CA ARG A 135 -16.45 12.08 -1.64
C ARG A 135 -14.95 12.17 -1.91
N PHE A 136 -14.54 12.42 -3.16
CA PHE A 136 -13.13 12.61 -3.49
C PHE A 136 -12.56 13.86 -2.79
N VAL A 137 -13.28 14.99 -2.85
CA VAL A 137 -12.89 16.23 -2.19
C VAL A 137 -12.78 16.02 -0.67
N ALA A 138 -13.79 15.39 -0.06
CA ALA A 138 -13.78 15.08 1.36
C ALA A 138 -12.62 14.17 1.76
N LEU A 139 -12.29 13.17 0.93
CA LEU A 139 -11.15 12.29 1.17
C LEU A 139 -9.83 13.06 1.14
N VAL A 140 -9.60 13.89 0.12
CA VAL A 140 -8.37 14.69 0.00
C VAL A 140 -8.21 15.60 1.22
N LEU A 141 -9.26 16.32 1.60
CA LEU A 141 -9.23 17.20 2.77
C LEU A 141 -8.94 16.41 4.05
N ARG A 142 -9.65 15.30 4.26
CA ARG A 142 -9.49 14.48 5.46
C ARG A 142 -8.10 13.87 5.57
N LEU A 143 -7.54 13.34 4.48
CA LEU A 143 -6.18 12.81 4.46
C LEU A 143 -5.17 13.91 4.76
N TYR A 144 -5.33 15.10 4.16
CA TYR A 144 -4.43 16.22 4.40
C TYR A 144 -4.41 16.66 5.86
N ASP A 145 -5.59 16.72 6.49
CA ASP A 145 -5.72 17.10 7.90
C ASP A 145 -5.09 16.04 8.82
N ILE A 146 -5.33 14.74 8.57
CA ILE A 146 -4.70 13.64 9.31
C ILE A 146 -3.17 13.72 9.21
N LEU A 147 -2.62 13.90 8.00
CA LEU A 147 -1.17 14.02 7.82
C LEU A 147 -0.60 15.27 8.51
N THR A 148 -1.35 16.37 8.51
CA THR A 148 -0.95 17.60 9.23
C THR A 148 -0.87 17.35 10.73
N ASP A 149 -1.83 16.63 11.29
CA ASP A 149 -1.83 16.26 12.71
C ASP A 149 -0.71 15.27 13.06
N LEU A 150 -0.40 14.31 12.17
CA LEU A 150 0.72 13.38 12.35
C LEU A 150 2.06 14.11 12.39
N ILE A 151 2.29 15.10 11.51
CA ILE A 151 3.51 15.92 11.53
C ILE A 151 3.65 16.66 12.87
N ARG A 152 2.53 17.17 13.42
CA ARG A 152 2.55 17.93 14.68
C ARG A 152 2.77 17.05 15.92
N THR A 153 2.28 15.81 15.90
CA THR A 153 2.19 14.97 17.11
C THR A 153 3.25 13.90 17.20
N GLN A 154 3.77 13.38 16.07
CA GLN A 154 4.56 12.15 16.05
C GLN A 154 5.94 12.29 15.41
N LEU A 155 6.31 13.48 14.93
CA LEU A 155 7.62 13.68 14.33
C LEU A 155 8.69 13.92 15.41
N PRO A 156 9.85 13.24 15.37
CA PRO A 156 10.90 13.40 16.37
C PRO A 156 11.35 14.86 16.47
N VAL A 157 11.37 15.39 17.70
CA VAL A 157 11.90 16.71 18.02
C VAL A 157 13.39 16.73 17.66
N VAL A 158 13.76 17.59 16.71
CA VAL A 158 15.15 17.75 16.27
C VAL A 158 15.99 18.37 17.41
N PRO A 159 17.23 17.91 17.67
CA PRO A 159 18.17 18.68 18.48
C PRO A 159 18.45 20.04 17.80
N SER A 160 18.52 21.09 18.61
CA SER A 160 18.45 22.52 18.24
C SER A 160 19.49 23.05 17.24
N ASP A 161 20.44 22.23 16.77
CA ASP A 161 21.65 22.68 16.07
C ASP A 161 21.61 22.47 14.54
N LEU A 162 20.52 21.91 13.99
CA LEU A 162 20.30 21.86 12.53
C LEU A 162 19.42 23.04 12.05
N PRO A 163 19.77 23.70 10.93
CA PRO A 163 18.94 24.78 10.36
C PRO A 163 17.55 24.31 9.89
N THR A 164 17.25 23.00 9.95
CA THR A 164 16.01 22.34 9.54
C THR A 164 14.93 22.25 10.63
N GLY A 165 15.00 23.06 11.70
CA GLY A 165 13.89 23.25 12.66
C GLY A 165 12.58 23.83 12.08
N ARG A 166 12.33 23.68 10.77
CA ARG A 166 11.26 24.32 9.98
C ARG A 166 10.15 23.39 9.51
N ILE A 167 10.31 22.06 9.56
CA ILE A 167 9.22 21.15 9.14
C ILE A 167 8.20 21.04 10.27
N THR A 168 7.38 22.09 10.41
CA THR A 168 6.31 22.22 11.41
C THR A 168 4.92 21.98 10.81
N SER A 169 4.85 21.80 9.49
CA SER A 169 3.62 21.65 8.74
C SER A 169 3.85 20.88 7.44
N LEU A 170 2.76 20.34 6.88
CA LEU A 170 2.79 19.60 5.61
C LEU A 170 3.28 20.46 4.43
N PRO A 171 2.86 21.74 4.26
CA PRO A 171 3.44 22.61 3.22
C PRO A 171 4.95 22.79 3.37
N ALA A 172 5.45 23.00 4.60
CA ALA A 172 6.89 23.15 4.83
C ALA A 172 7.68 21.90 4.45
N LEU A 173 7.12 20.69 4.67
CA LEU A 173 7.72 19.45 4.19
C LEU A 173 7.77 19.40 2.66
N VAL A 174 6.67 19.79 1.99
CA VAL A 174 6.61 19.82 0.52
C VAL A 174 7.62 20.80 -0.05
N ASP A 175 7.79 21.98 0.54
CA ASP A 175 8.78 22.97 0.13
C ASP A 175 10.21 22.44 0.24
N GLU A 176 10.53 21.74 1.34
CA GLU A 176 11.83 21.09 1.50
C GLU A 176 12.05 19.98 0.46
N VAL A 177 11.02 19.17 0.17
CA VAL A 177 11.07 18.14 -0.88
C VAL A 177 11.28 18.77 -2.26
N LEU A 178 10.53 19.81 -2.62
CA LEU A 178 10.70 20.54 -3.86
C LEU A 178 12.10 21.14 -3.95
N SER A 179 12.59 21.76 -2.87
CA SER A 179 13.96 22.27 -2.82
C SER A 179 14.99 21.18 -3.13
N LEU A 180 14.83 19.97 -2.58
CA LEU A 180 15.71 18.85 -2.90
C LEU A 180 15.64 18.44 -4.37
N ILE A 181 14.42 18.29 -4.93
CA ILE A 181 14.17 17.90 -6.33
C ILE A 181 14.80 18.89 -7.31
N TYR A 182 14.68 20.20 -7.04
CA TYR A 182 15.24 21.23 -7.89
C TYR A 182 16.74 21.47 -7.69
N THR A 183 17.32 21.06 -6.56
CA THR A 183 18.74 21.26 -6.27
C THR A 183 19.62 20.07 -6.67
N HIS A 184 19.13 18.83 -6.53
CA HIS A 184 19.96 17.63 -6.72
C HIS A 184 19.73 16.98 -8.09
N ARG A 185 20.81 16.67 -8.80
CA ARG A 185 20.78 16.05 -10.15
C ARG A 185 20.16 14.65 -10.17
N GLN A 186 20.24 13.91 -9.06
CA GLN A 186 19.61 12.59 -8.96
C GLN A 186 18.08 12.62 -9.18
N PHE A 187 17.47 13.81 -9.12
CA PHE A 187 16.03 14.02 -9.33
C PHE A 187 15.68 14.61 -10.68
N ASP A 188 16.58 14.61 -11.68
CA ASP A 188 16.30 15.27 -12.96
C ASP A 188 15.03 14.74 -13.65
N ALA A 189 14.79 13.43 -13.63
CA ALA A 189 13.55 12.82 -14.17
C ALA A 189 12.31 13.24 -13.36
N LEU A 190 12.37 13.12 -12.03
CA LEU A 190 11.29 13.53 -11.13
C LEU A 190 11.00 15.03 -11.22
N ARG A 191 12.03 15.87 -11.46
CA ARG A 191 11.89 17.31 -11.64
C ARG A 191 11.02 17.62 -12.84
N ALA A 192 11.25 16.95 -13.97
CA ALA A 192 10.41 17.12 -15.15
C ALA A 192 8.95 16.76 -14.85
N GLU A 193 8.69 15.60 -14.22
CA GLU A 193 7.35 15.19 -13.81
C GLU A 193 6.69 16.21 -12.88
N VAL A 194 7.38 16.63 -11.82
CA VAL A 194 6.86 17.60 -10.85
C VAL A 194 6.62 18.98 -11.48
N SER A 195 7.48 19.42 -12.40
CA SER A 195 7.25 20.65 -13.17
C SER A 195 5.98 20.54 -14.02
N THR A 196 5.76 19.41 -14.71
CA THR A 196 4.52 19.20 -15.49
C THR A 196 3.28 19.19 -14.61
N LEU A 197 3.38 18.58 -13.43
CA LEU A 197 2.33 18.51 -12.43
C LEU A 197 1.98 19.92 -11.91
N LEU A 198 2.98 20.71 -11.53
CA LEU A 198 2.80 22.09 -11.03
C LEU A 198 2.26 23.05 -12.09
N LEU A 199 2.57 22.84 -13.38
CA LEU A 199 2.04 23.61 -14.50
C LEU A 199 0.64 23.13 -14.94
N GLY A 200 0.36 21.85 -14.78
CA GLY A 200 -0.88 21.17 -15.20
C GLY A 200 -1.85 20.87 -14.06
N GLN A 201 -1.85 21.66 -12.98
CA GLN A 201 -2.48 21.36 -11.68
C GLN A 201 -3.89 20.76 -11.77
N VAL A 202 -4.75 21.32 -12.63
CA VAL A 202 -6.14 20.83 -12.78
C VAL A 202 -6.20 19.45 -13.44
N MET A 203 -5.31 19.17 -14.39
CA MET A 203 -5.23 17.86 -15.06
C MET A 203 -4.72 16.77 -14.12
N ALA A 204 -3.71 17.08 -13.30
CA ALA A 204 -3.18 16.14 -12.31
C ALA A 204 -4.22 15.74 -11.26
N VAL A 205 -5.02 16.69 -10.77
CA VAL A 205 -6.14 16.39 -9.86
C VAL A 205 -7.24 15.60 -10.58
N GLY A 206 -7.46 15.88 -11.86
CA GLY A 206 -8.32 15.07 -12.71
C GLY A 206 -7.88 13.61 -12.79
N ASP A 207 -6.57 13.34 -12.87
CA ASP A 207 -6.00 11.99 -12.89
C ASP A 207 -6.21 11.25 -11.57
N LEU A 208 -5.95 11.93 -10.44
CA LEU A 208 -6.26 11.38 -9.11
C LEU A 208 -7.75 11.08 -8.96
N PHE A 209 -8.62 11.94 -9.47
CA PHE A 209 -10.06 11.69 -9.49
C PHE A 209 -10.42 10.48 -10.36
N ARG A 210 -9.78 10.30 -11.53
CA ARG A 210 -9.96 9.11 -12.38
C ARG A 210 -9.58 7.83 -11.64
N VAL A 211 -8.46 7.84 -10.91
CA VAL A 211 -8.03 6.71 -10.07
C VAL A 211 -9.05 6.44 -8.96
N PHE A 212 -9.54 7.47 -8.29
CA PHE A 212 -10.59 7.34 -7.28
C PHE A 212 -11.87 6.72 -7.85
N VAL A 213 -12.30 7.16 -9.03
CA VAL A 213 -13.48 6.61 -9.72
C VAL A 213 -13.24 5.15 -10.13
N ALA A 214 -12.04 4.81 -10.62
CA ALA A 214 -11.67 3.44 -10.94
C ALA A 214 -11.76 2.54 -9.70
N GLN A 215 -11.27 3.02 -8.55
CA GLN A 215 -11.36 2.31 -7.27
C GLN A 215 -12.82 2.05 -6.88
N CYS A 216 -13.67 3.07 -6.94
CA CYS A 216 -15.09 2.95 -6.64
C CYS A 216 -15.80 1.94 -7.56
N ARG A 217 -15.41 1.90 -8.85
CA ARG A 217 -15.96 0.95 -9.82
C ARG A 217 -15.49 -0.47 -9.55
N GLY A 218 -14.19 -0.68 -9.32
CA GLY A 218 -13.62 -1.99 -9.00
C GLY A 218 -14.26 -2.60 -7.75
N LEU A 219 -14.48 -1.78 -6.72
CA LEU A 219 -15.19 -2.22 -5.51
C LEU A 219 -16.65 -2.61 -5.74
N ARG A 220 -17.36 -1.90 -6.64
CA ARG A 220 -18.72 -2.28 -7.04
C ARG A 220 -18.73 -3.58 -7.84
N GLN A 221 -17.78 -3.75 -8.75
CA GLN A 221 -17.64 -4.96 -9.56
C GLN A 221 -17.31 -6.17 -8.70
N ALA A 222 -16.41 -6.03 -7.72
CA ALA A 222 -16.07 -7.11 -6.79
C ALA A 222 -17.25 -7.57 -5.91
N ARG A 223 -18.24 -6.70 -5.68
CA ARG A 223 -19.50 -7.05 -5.00
C ARG A 223 -20.49 -7.78 -5.91
N GLN A 224 -20.28 -7.76 -7.23
CA GLN A 224 -21.09 -8.52 -8.18
C GLN A 224 -20.49 -9.93 -8.31
N PRO A 225 -21.28 -10.99 -8.13
CA PRO A 225 -20.77 -12.35 -8.27
C PRO A 225 -20.36 -12.62 -9.72
N ALA A 226 -19.09 -12.96 -9.95
CA ALA A 226 -18.66 -13.47 -11.26
C ALA A 226 -19.28 -14.86 -11.52
N ALA A 227 -19.81 -15.06 -12.72
CA ALA A 227 -20.93 -15.98 -12.98
C ALA A 227 -20.68 -17.50 -12.85
N ALA A 228 -19.46 -18.00 -12.58
CA ALA A 228 -19.23 -19.45 -12.53
C ALA A 228 -18.29 -19.89 -11.40
N THR A 229 -17.05 -19.41 -11.39
CA THR A 229 -16.05 -19.81 -10.38
C THR A 229 -16.38 -19.24 -8.99
N VAL A 230 -16.79 -17.96 -8.93
CA VAL A 230 -17.24 -17.33 -7.67
C VAL A 230 -18.52 -17.98 -7.16
N LEU A 231 -19.45 -18.39 -8.02
CA LEU A 231 -20.64 -19.15 -7.58
C LEU A 231 -20.28 -20.52 -7.00
N THR A 232 -19.26 -21.18 -7.53
CA THR A 232 -18.82 -22.49 -7.02
C THR A 232 -18.12 -22.33 -5.66
N LEU A 233 -17.26 -21.31 -5.53
CA LEU A 233 -16.62 -20.95 -4.25
C LEU A 233 -17.62 -20.45 -3.21
N GLN A 234 -18.59 -19.62 -3.60
CA GLN A 234 -19.68 -19.15 -2.72
C GLN A 234 -20.55 -20.31 -2.27
N ARG A 235 -20.94 -21.24 -3.15
CA ARG A 235 -21.68 -22.44 -2.76
C ARG A 235 -20.87 -23.33 -1.82
N ALA A 236 -19.57 -23.49 -2.05
CA ALA A 236 -18.70 -24.19 -1.12
C ALA A 236 -18.62 -23.47 0.24
N ARG A 237 -18.60 -22.14 0.24
CA ARG A 237 -18.63 -21.32 1.46
C ARG A 237 -19.94 -21.46 2.24
N ASP A 238 -21.08 -21.33 1.55
CA ASP A 238 -22.42 -21.41 2.15
C ASP A 238 -22.71 -22.80 2.72
N ARG A 239 -22.12 -23.84 2.13
CA ARG A 239 -22.17 -25.22 2.65
C ARG A 239 -21.19 -25.49 3.79
N GLY A 240 -20.42 -24.50 4.24
CA GLY A 240 -19.38 -24.67 5.26
C GLY A 240 -18.20 -25.53 4.80
N LEU A 241 -18.10 -25.81 3.49
CA LEU A 241 -17.14 -26.74 2.91
C LEU A 241 -15.74 -26.14 2.75
N LEU A 242 -15.60 -24.81 2.79
CA LEU A 242 -14.31 -24.10 2.85
C LEU A 242 -13.63 -24.20 4.24
N ALA A 243 -14.33 -24.69 5.26
CA ALA A 243 -13.71 -25.06 6.55
C ALA A 243 -13.06 -26.45 6.44
N THR A 244 -11.97 -26.54 5.69
CA THR A 244 -11.33 -27.82 5.32
C THR A 244 -10.38 -28.33 6.42
N LYS A 245 -10.21 -29.66 6.50
CA LYS A 245 -9.31 -30.36 7.46
C LYS A 245 -7.82 -29.98 7.32
N TRP A 246 -7.38 -29.47 6.17
CA TRP A 246 -6.02 -29.00 5.96
C TRP A 246 -6.03 -27.53 5.53
N SER A 247 -6.01 -26.65 6.54
CA SER A 247 -5.85 -25.22 6.39
C SER A 247 -4.50 -24.82 6.98
N ARG A 248 -3.66 -24.16 6.18
CA ARG A 248 -2.40 -23.58 6.66
C ARG A 248 -2.44 -22.08 6.46
N ARG A 249 -1.96 -21.34 7.47
CA ARG A 249 -1.73 -19.91 7.37
C ARG A 249 -0.24 -19.67 7.36
N TRP A 250 0.21 -18.93 6.35
CA TRP A 250 1.56 -18.42 6.25
C TRP A 250 1.55 -16.92 6.48
N LEU A 251 2.61 -16.45 7.13
CA LEU A 251 2.83 -15.03 7.36
C LEU A 251 4.08 -14.66 6.56
N LEU A 252 3.96 -13.71 5.63
CA LEU A 252 5.05 -13.38 4.72
C LEU A 252 6.10 -12.54 5.44
N GLU A 253 7.29 -13.08 5.70
CA GLU A 253 8.36 -12.32 6.33
C GLU A 253 8.86 -11.21 5.39
N PRO A 254 8.90 -9.92 5.79
CA PRO A 254 9.35 -8.83 4.92
C PRO A 254 10.76 -9.03 4.36
N SER A 255 11.63 -9.72 5.11
CA SER A 255 13.01 -10.05 4.70
C SER A 255 13.07 -11.09 3.57
N SER A 256 11.99 -11.85 3.34
CA SER A 256 11.89 -12.85 2.27
C SER A 256 11.56 -12.25 0.89
N ILE A 257 11.30 -10.93 0.83
CA ILE A 257 10.99 -10.26 -0.42
C ILE A 257 12.29 -9.84 -1.12
N HIS A 258 12.49 -10.35 -2.33
CA HIS A 258 13.65 -10.04 -3.16
C HIS A 258 13.19 -9.47 -4.50
N VAL A 259 13.78 -8.34 -4.91
CA VAL A 259 13.57 -7.77 -6.24
C VAL A 259 14.75 -8.17 -7.11
N ALA A 260 14.49 -9.03 -8.08
CA ALA A 260 15.44 -9.30 -9.15
C ALA A 260 15.00 -8.53 -10.39
N SER A 261 15.78 -7.53 -10.79
CA SER A 261 15.62 -6.91 -12.10
C SER A 261 16.15 -7.85 -13.17
N LEU A 262 15.36 -8.13 -14.20
CA LEU A 262 15.80 -8.88 -15.39
C LEU A 262 16.87 -8.11 -16.20
N SER A 263 17.10 -6.83 -15.90
CA SER A 263 17.94 -5.91 -16.69
C SER A 263 19.28 -5.51 -16.05
N GLN A 264 19.73 -6.18 -14.98
CA GLN A 264 20.94 -5.93 -14.14
C GLN A 264 20.65 -5.31 -12.76
N ALA A 265 21.49 -5.74 -11.80
CA ALA A 265 21.57 -5.43 -10.37
C ALA A 265 20.25 -5.52 -9.58
N ALA A 266 20.30 -6.19 -8.43
CA ALA A 266 19.18 -6.17 -7.48
C ALA A 266 19.03 -4.72 -6.97
N GLU A 267 18.04 -4.00 -7.49
CA GLU A 267 17.68 -2.67 -6.99
C GLU A 267 16.89 -2.83 -5.70
N SER A 268 17.30 -2.13 -4.64
CA SER A 268 16.53 -2.07 -3.40
C SER A 268 15.16 -1.45 -3.68
N PRO A 269 14.07 -1.98 -3.10
CA PRO A 269 12.74 -1.42 -3.30
C PRO A 269 12.67 0.03 -2.81
N SER A 270 11.86 0.82 -3.51
CA SER A 270 11.48 2.14 -3.01
C SER A 270 10.68 2.02 -1.71
N THR A 271 10.70 3.09 -0.90
CA THR A 271 9.92 3.17 0.33
C THR A 271 8.43 2.91 0.07
N VAL A 272 7.90 3.44 -1.05
CA VAL A 272 6.51 3.22 -1.46
C VAL A 272 6.24 1.76 -1.83
N GLN A 273 7.12 1.12 -2.62
CA GLN A 273 6.96 -0.29 -2.98
C GLN A 273 7.00 -1.19 -1.75
N PHE A 274 7.95 -0.96 -0.84
CA PHE A 274 8.02 -1.71 0.41
C PHE A 274 6.75 -1.57 1.25
N ALA A 275 6.25 -0.34 1.39
CA ALA A 275 4.98 -0.07 2.04
C ALA A 275 3.81 -0.80 1.36
N GLN A 276 3.70 -0.71 0.03
CA GLN A 276 2.66 -1.39 -0.74
C GLN A 276 2.71 -2.91 -0.55
N TRP A 277 3.90 -3.52 -0.45
CA TRP A 277 4.02 -4.95 -0.19
C TRP A 277 3.52 -5.34 1.19
N LEU A 278 3.90 -4.59 2.22
CA LEU A 278 3.35 -4.80 3.57
C LEU A 278 1.85 -4.55 3.60
N HIS A 279 1.34 -3.70 2.72
CA HIS A 279 -0.08 -3.41 2.63
C HIS A 279 -0.84 -4.50 1.86
N ASP A 280 -0.27 -5.09 0.81
CA ASP A 280 -0.96 -6.10 -0.01
C ASP A 280 -0.70 -7.53 0.46
N PHE A 281 0.48 -7.84 1.00
CA PHE A 281 0.94 -9.21 1.24
C PHE A 281 1.47 -9.38 2.66
N THR A 282 0.57 -9.70 3.59
CA THR A 282 0.98 -9.98 4.99
C THR A 282 0.70 -11.42 5.40
N CYS A 283 -0.44 -11.95 4.98
CA CYS A 283 -0.99 -13.19 5.48
C CYS A 283 -1.57 -13.97 4.30
N ILE A 284 -1.17 -15.23 4.18
CA ILE A 284 -1.59 -16.12 3.10
C ILE A 284 -2.27 -17.32 3.75
N ASP A 285 -3.57 -17.44 3.54
CA ASP A 285 -4.40 -18.56 3.96
C ASP A 285 -4.54 -19.56 2.83
N LEU A 286 -4.03 -20.76 3.00
CA LEU A 286 -4.27 -21.88 2.09
C LEU A 286 -5.49 -22.67 2.56
N ALA A 287 -6.50 -22.80 1.69
CA ALA A 287 -7.66 -23.64 1.91
C ALA A 287 -7.75 -24.69 0.78
N LEU A 288 -7.56 -25.96 1.15
CA LEU A 288 -7.61 -27.06 0.19
C LEU A 288 -8.93 -27.78 0.29
N HIS A 289 -9.78 -27.53 -0.70
CA HIS A 289 -11.11 -28.11 -0.76
C HIS A 289 -11.14 -29.37 -1.63
N ARG A 290 -11.89 -30.37 -1.16
CA ARG A 290 -12.13 -31.61 -1.89
C ARG A 290 -13.65 -31.84 -1.91
N ASP A 291 -14.29 -31.49 -3.03
CA ASP A 291 -15.71 -31.79 -3.27
C ASP A 291 -15.79 -32.99 -4.24
N GLY A 292 -16.09 -34.18 -3.74
CA GLY A 292 -16.14 -35.39 -4.58
C GLY A 292 -14.85 -35.65 -5.39
N ASP A 293 -15.01 -35.98 -6.68
CA ASP A 293 -13.91 -36.21 -7.64
C ASP A 293 -13.17 -34.93 -8.06
N ALA A 294 -13.69 -33.73 -7.75
CA ALA A 294 -13.06 -32.47 -8.09
C ALA A 294 -12.46 -31.79 -6.85
N SER A 295 -11.14 -31.94 -6.66
CA SER A 295 -10.41 -31.14 -5.66
C SER A 295 -10.20 -29.72 -6.18
N ILE A 296 -10.90 -28.74 -5.61
CA ILE A 296 -10.66 -27.32 -5.88
C ILE A 296 -9.71 -26.78 -4.83
N GLN A 297 -8.54 -26.33 -5.27
CA GLN A 297 -7.50 -25.80 -4.39
C GLN A 297 -7.53 -24.27 -4.45
N VAL A 298 -7.59 -23.62 -3.29
CA VAL A 298 -7.78 -22.16 -3.21
C VAL A 298 -6.76 -21.54 -2.26
N LEU A 299 -6.15 -20.45 -2.71
CA LEU A 299 -5.23 -19.61 -1.95
C LEU A 299 -5.90 -18.28 -1.64
N GLY A 300 -6.21 -18.03 -0.38
CA GLY A 300 -6.67 -16.74 0.12
C GLY A 300 -5.49 -15.86 0.52
N VAL A 301 -5.21 -14.80 -0.22
CA VAL A 301 -4.22 -13.80 0.15
C VAL A 301 -4.90 -12.67 0.91
N ARG A 302 -4.31 -12.24 2.03
CA ARG A 302 -4.87 -11.23 2.94
C ARG A 302 -3.85 -10.16 3.33
N SER A 303 -4.37 -8.96 3.50
CA SER A 303 -3.69 -7.83 4.09
C SER A 303 -3.98 -7.70 5.60
N ALA A 304 -2.97 -7.32 6.39
CA ALA A 304 -3.12 -6.92 7.79
C ALA A 304 -3.66 -5.50 7.92
N LEU A 305 -3.48 -4.69 6.87
CA LEU A 305 -3.89 -3.30 6.75
C LEU A 305 -4.81 -3.15 5.52
N PRO A 306 -5.98 -3.82 5.44
CA PRO A 306 -6.81 -3.70 4.24
C PRO A 306 -7.40 -2.29 4.13
N VAL A 307 -7.51 -1.76 2.91
CA VAL A 307 -8.17 -0.47 2.63
C VAL A 307 -9.62 -0.46 3.14
N LEU A 308 -10.27 -1.63 3.15
CA LEU A 308 -11.67 -1.81 3.55
C LEU A 308 -11.84 -2.97 4.55
N SER A 309 -11.71 -2.69 5.85
CA SER A 309 -11.63 -3.70 6.93
C SER A 309 -12.93 -4.46 7.25
N GLY A 310 -14.06 -4.12 6.65
CA GLY A 310 -15.35 -4.80 6.94
C GLY A 310 -16.02 -5.49 5.76
N VAL A 311 -15.58 -5.25 4.52
CA VAL A 311 -16.31 -5.67 3.31
C VAL A 311 -15.50 -6.65 2.46
N PHE A 312 -14.17 -6.60 2.54
CA PHE A 312 -13.28 -7.39 1.71
C PHE A 312 -12.45 -8.32 2.57
N GLY A 313 -12.58 -9.63 2.35
CA GLY A 313 -11.89 -10.67 3.11
C GLY A 313 -10.48 -10.98 2.62
N GLY A 314 -10.00 -10.34 1.55
CA GLY A 314 -8.79 -10.73 0.83
C GLY A 314 -9.10 -11.25 -0.59
N THR A 315 -8.05 -11.56 -1.34
CA THR A 315 -8.14 -12.10 -2.70
C THR A 315 -8.08 -13.62 -2.66
N GLU A 316 -9.03 -14.30 -3.30
CA GLU A 316 -9.03 -15.76 -3.45
C GLU A 316 -8.53 -16.14 -4.85
N LEU A 317 -7.48 -16.96 -4.90
CA LEU A 317 -6.83 -17.44 -6.11
C LEU A 317 -7.05 -18.95 -6.24
N VAL A 318 -7.49 -19.41 -7.41
CA VAL A 318 -7.68 -20.84 -7.70
C VAL A 318 -6.36 -21.43 -8.18
N LEU A 319 -5.96 -22.58 -7.62
CA LEU A 319 -4.69 -23.24 -7.88
C LEU A 319 -4.84 -24.38 -8.90
N ASP A 320 -5.22 -24.05 -10.14
CA ASP A 320 -5.45 -25.02 -11.22
C ASP A 320 -4.52 -24.84 -12.43
N GLY A 321 -3.51 -23.97 -12.31
CA GLY A 321 -2.56 -23.63 -13.37
C GLY A 321 -3.17 -22.82 -14.52
N SER A 322 -4.47 -22.50 -14.48
CA SER A 322 -5.12 -21.74 -15.55
C SER A 322 -4.95 -20.24 -15.34
N LEU A 323 -4.84 -19.50 -16.45
CA LEU A 323 -4.84 -18.04 -16.42
C LEU A 323 -6.22 -17.53 -15.97
N ARG A 324 -6.23 -16.76 -14.89
CA ARG A 324 -7.42 -16.21 -14.24
C ARG A 324 -7.20 -14.74 -13.90
N ALA A 325 -8.28 -14.03 -13.61
CA ALA A 325 -8.22 -12.63 -13.22
C ALA A 325 -8.79 -12.40 -11.81
N PHE A 326 -8.24 -11.44 -11.08
CA PHE A 326 -8.82 -10.87 -9.87
C PHE A 326 -9.12 -9.38 -10.07
N SER A 327 -10.20 -8.91 -9.47
CA SER A 327 -10.66 -7.52 -9.61
C SER A 327 -10.09 -6.58 -8.56
N LEU A 328 -9.63 -7.12 -7.42
CA LEU A 328 -9.07 -6.38 -6.30
C LEU A 328 -7.79 -7.06 -5.81
N THR A 329 -6.77 -6.27 -5.47
CA THR A 329 -5.59 -6.73 -4.73
C THR A 329 -5.98 -7.21 -3.34
N PRO A 330 -5.10 -7.91 -2.60
CA PRO A 330 -5.46 -8.44 -1.29
C PRO A 330 -5.71 -7.36 -0.22
N SER A 331 -5.27 -6.12 -0.45
CA SER A 331 -5.66 -4.97 0.37
C SER A 331 -6.96 -4.30 -0.06
N GLY A 332 -7.52 -4.67 -1.21
CA GLY A 332 -8.77 -4.14 -1.74
C GLY A 332 -8.62 -3.02 -2.76
N ILE A 333 -7.44 -2.81 -3.35
CA ILE A 333 -7.23 -1.86 -4.44
C ILE A 333 -7.68 -2.49 -5.76
N ALA A 334 -8.38 -1.75 -6.63
CA ALA A 334 -8.82 -2.26 -7.92
C ALA A 334 -7.63 -2.63 -8.82
N SER A 335 -7.67 -3.81 -9.45
CA SER A 335 -6.62 -4.32 -10.33
C SER A 335 -6.32 -3.42 -11.53
N THR A 336 -7.32 -2.64 -11.95
CA THR A 336 -7.18 -1.64 -13.02
C THR A 336 -6.35 -0.42 -12.63
N ILE A 337 -6.06 -0.23 -11.34
CA ILE A 337 -5.28 0.91 -10.86
C ILE A 337 -3.80 0.56 -10.90
N PRO A 338 -2.97 1.37 -11.57
CA PRO A 338 -1.53 1.17 -11.55
C PRO A 338 -0.99 1.36 -10.13
N THR A 339 -0.37 0.33 -9.59
CA THR A 339 0.08 0.30 -8.18
C THR A 339 1.56 -0.01 -8.09
N TRP A 340 1.98 -1.15 -8.62
CA TRP A 340 3.35 -1.67 -8.51
C TRP A 340 4.22 -1.10 -9.62
N GLY A 341 5.05 -0.10 -9.32
CA GLY A 341 5.93 0.53 -10.31
C GLY A 341 5.18 1.20 -11.48
N GLY A 342 3.89 1.52 -11.29
CA GLY A 342 3.03 2.10 -12.33
C GLY A 342 2.34 1.07 -13.24
N TRP A 343 2.29 -0.20 -12.85
CA TRP A 343 1.63 -1.26 -13.62
C TRP A 343 0.32 -1.68 -12.94
N PRO A 344 -0.80 -1.78 -13.68
CA PRO A 344 -1.99 -2.47 -13.20
C PRO A 344 -1.73 -3.98 -13.20
N ILE A 345 -2.26 -4.64 -12.17
CA ILE A 345 -2.09 -6.07 -11.93
C ILE A 345 -3.47 -6.68 -11.77
N GLY A 346 -3.82 -7.64 -12.63
CA GLY A 346 -5.14 -8.26 -12.59
C GLY A 346 -5.19 -9.72 -12.98
N ASP A 347 -4.16 -10.25 -13.66
CA ASP A 347 -4.15 -11.62 -14.14
C ASP A 347 -3.15 -12.46 -13.35
N TYR A 348 -3.45 -13.75 -13.18
CA TYR A 348 -2.60 -14.69 -12.46
C TYR A 348 -2.74 -16.11 -13.00
N ALA A 349 -1.70 -16.91 -12.82
CA ALA A 349 -1.74 -18.35 -12.89
C ALA A 349 -1.16 -18.89 -11.60
N ALA A 350 -1.80 -19.89 -10.99
CA ALA A 350 -1.33 -20.43 -9.73
C ALA A 350 -1.51 -21.94 -9.69
N ILE A 351 -0.54 -22.65 -9.13
CA ILE A 351 -0.52 -24.10 -9.05
C ILE A 351 0.13 -24.56 -7.75
N VAL A 352 -0.35 -25.67 -7.20
CA VAL A 352 0.38 -26.38 -6.14
C VAL A 352 1.48 -27.19 -6.80
N SER A 353 2.72 -26.89 -6.44
CA SER A 353 3.90 -27.57 -6.97
C SER A 353 3.91 -29.04 -6.54
N ASP A 354 4.54 -29.90 -7.34
CA ASP A 354 4.78 -31.30 -6.98
C ASP A 354 5.71 -31.44 -5.75
N ARG A 355 6.42 -30.36 -5.40
CA ARG A 355 7.27 -30.29 -4.21
C ARG A 355 6.45 -30.04 -2.95
N PRO A 356 6.80 -30.67 -1.82
CA PRO A 356 6.05 -30.53 -0.59
C PRO A 356 6.14 -29.09 -0.05
N ASN A 357 4.97 -28.50 0.26
CA ASN A 357 4.82 -27.16 0.82
C ASN A 357 5.24 -26.01 -0.11
N GLU A 358 5.16 -26.21 -1.42
CA GLU A 358 5.48 -25.20 -2.42
C GLU A 358 4.24 -24.84 -3.25
N ILE A 359 4.01 -23.55 -3.43
CA ILE A 359 2.92 -23.02 -4.26
C ILE A 359 3.53 -21.97 -5.16
N GLU A 360 3.27 -22.12 -6.45
CA GLU A 360 3.71 -21.18 -7.46
C GLU A 360 2.54 -20.28 -7.83
N VAL A 361 2.76 -18.98 -7.75
CA VAL A 361 1.79 -17.95 -8.12
C VAL A 361 2.50 -16.98 -9.04
N GLU A 362 2.12 -16.99 -10.30
CA GLU A 362 2.55 -16.04 -11.30
C GLU A 362 1.52 -14.92 -11.38
N ILE A 363 1.98 -13.69 -11.18
CA ILE A 363 1.13 -12.50 -11.23
C ILE A 363 1.56 -11.66 -12.43
N TYR A 364 0.62 -11.39 -13.33
CA TYR A 364 0.87 -10.69 -14.56
C TYR A 364 0.45 -9.22 -14.44
N ALA A 365 1.32 -8.35 -14.91
CA ALA A 365 1.11 -6.92 -14.98
C ALA A 365 1.26 -6.46 -16.43
N PHE A 366 0.39 -5.56 -16.88
CA PHE A 366 0.42 -5.06 -18.25
C PHE A 366 0.40 -3.54 -18.27
N VAL A 367 1.34 -2.93 -18.98
CA VAL A 367 1.28 -1.53 -19.36
C VAL A 367 1.11 -1.48 -20.86
N GLU A 368 0.01 -0.91 -21.31
CA GLU A 368 -0.19 -0.53 -22.69
C GLU A 368 0.83 0.58 -22.97
N ARG A 369 2.03 0.21 -23.42
CA ARG A 369 2.92 1.19 -24.03
C ARG A 369 2.18 1.64 -25.28
N ASP A 370 1.91 2.94 -25.36
CA ASP A 370 1.44 3.59 -26.57
C ASP A 370 2.19 2.98 -27.76
N LEU A 371 1.53 2.10 -28.51
CA LEU A 371 1.95 1.68 -29.84
C LEU A 371 1.74 2.92 -30.72
N ARG A 372 2.69 3.85 -30.65
CA ARG A 372 2.81 4.98 -31.57
C ARG A 372 3.93 4.72 -32.55
#